data_AF-A0A931YY47-F1
#
_entry.id   AF-A0A931YY47-F1
#
_cell.length_a   1.000
_cell.length_b   1.000
_cell.length_c   1.000
_cell.angle_alpha   90.00
_cell.angle_beta   90.00
_cell.angle_gamma   90.00
#
_symmetry.space_group_name_H-M   'P 1'
#
loop_
_entity.id
_entity.type
_entity.pdbx_description
1 polymer ?
#
loop_
_entity_poly.entity_id
_entity_poly.type
_entity_poly.pdbx_seq_one_letter_code
_entity_poly.pdbx_strand_id
1 'polypeptide(L)'
;MLPLALVLPLALVLAPAPPARAGGDKPAAEARSRVEHHLREAEQLARHLEGILAAACPQFETAREWRRYFNGEVDRVVTLLAHLEQAWAEAKTTPDDDVRRAAKAPRRQRERVPPLIEKLQACADGNGSGFTLPGVWRRIEREVPQRQSEIALPPERSPE
;
A
#
# COMPACT_ATOMS: atom_id res chain seq x y z
N MET A 1 -0.02 -20.00 76.21
CA MET A 1 -1.32 -19.44 75.75
C MET A 1 -1.02 -18.45 74.64
N LEU A 2 -1.37 -18.79 73.40
CA LEU A 2 -1.15 -17.97 72.20
C LEU A 2 -2.41 -17.14 71.92
N PRO A 3 -2.33 -15.83 71.61
CA PRO A 3 -3.42 -15.15 70.93
C PRO A 3 -3.13 -15.04 69.44
N LEU A 4 -4.08 -15.62 68.70
CA LEU A 4 -4.32 -15.55 67.27
C LEU A 4 -4.82 -14.13 66.92
N ALA A 5 -4.25 -13.45 65.93
CA ALA A 5 -4.83 -12.22 65.39
C ALA A 5 -4.58 -12.08 63.87
N LEU A 6 -5.66 -12.34 63.15
CA LEU A 6 -6.11 -11.87 61.82
C LEU A 6 -5.08 -11.53 60.73
N VAL A 7 -5.12 -12.32 59.65
CA VAL A 7 -4.61 -11.95 58.32
C VAL A 7 -5.78 -11.37 57.50
N LEU A 8 -5.68 -10.09 57.09
CA LEU A 8 -6.59 -9.46 56.12
C LEU A 8 -6.08 -9.76 54.69
N PRO A 9 -6.89 -10.27 53.75
CA PRO A 9 -6.48 -10.34 52.35
C PRO A 9 -6.75 -9.00 51.65
N LEU A 10 -5.68 -8.39 51.14
CA LEU A 10 -5.73 -7.20 50.29
C LEU A 10 -6.27 -7.60 48.90
N ALA A 11 -7.55 -7.34 48.64
CA ALA A 11 -8.14 -7.54 47.33
C ALA A 11 -7.67 -6.43 46.37
N LEU A 12 -6.69 -6.73 45.52
CA LEU A 12 -6.24 -5.85 44.45
C LEU A 12 -7.30 -5.87 43.32
N VAL A 13 -8.14 -4.85 43.25
CA VAL A 13 -9.04 -4.62 42.11
C VAL A 13 -8.19 -4.11 40.95
N LEU A 14 -7.88 -4.99 39.98
CA LEU A 14 -7.34 -4.57 38.69
C LEU A 14 -8.44 -3.85 37.90
N ALA A 15 -8.37 -2.53 37.84
CA ALA A 15 -9.11 -1.77 36.85
C ALA A 15 -8.55 -2.10 35.44
N PRO A 16 -9.39 -2.38 34.43
CA PRO A 16 -8.91 -2.49 33.07
C PRO A 16 -8.41 -1.10 32.62
N ALA A 17 -7.12 -0.98 32.34
CA ALA A 17 -6.58 0.18 31.67
C ALA A 17 -7.30 0.36 30.32
N PRO A 18 -7.74 1.57 29.95
CA PRO A 18 -8.30 1.80 28.62
C PRO A 18 -7.24 1.42 27.58
N PRO A 19 -7.64 0.82 26.43
CA PRO A 19 -6.70 0.51 25.38
C PRO A 19 -6.01 1.80 24.95
N ALA A 20 -4.68 1.84 25.13
CA ALA A 20 -3.85 2.89 24.56
C ALA A 20 -4.11 2.93 23.06
N ARG A 21 -4.87 3.93 22.60
CA ARG A 21 -4.89 4.27 21.18
C ARG A 21 -3.53 4.85 20.87
N ALA A 22 -2.65 4.02 20.34
CA ALA A 22 -1.41 4.44 19.70
C ALA A 22 -1.74 5.28 18.45
N GLY A 23 -2.18 6.53 18.65
CA GLY A 23 -1.96 7.58 17.67
C GLY A 23 -0.46 7.84 17.68
N GLY A 24 0.24 7.47 16.62
CA GLY A 24 1.69 7.28 16.66
C GLY A 24 2.48 8.50 17.12
N ASP A 25 3.48 8.24 17.95
CA ASP A 25 4.40 9.22 18.53
C ASP A 25 5.48 9.71 17.54
N LYS A 26 5.33 9.41 16.23
CA LYS A 26 6.36 9.79 15.24
C LYS A 26 6.31 11.29 14.97
N PRO A 27 7.47 11.97 14.90
CA PRO A 27 7.53 13.37 14.49
C PRO A 27 6.84 13.58 13.15
N ALA A 28 5.98 14.61 13.07
CA ALA A 28 5.23 14.91 11.84
C ALA A 28 6.15 15.09 10.62
N ALA A 29 7.36 15.63 10.81
CA ALA A 29 8.36 15.78 9.75
C ALA A 29 8.83 14.44 9.17
N GLU A 30 9.03 13.43 10.02
CA GLU A 30 9.45 12.09 9.59
C GLU A 30 8.33 11.40 8.82
N ALA A 31 7.11 11.40 9.37
CA ALA A 31 5.93 10.85 8.70
C ALA A 31 5.68 11.54 7.35
N ARG A 32 5.81 12.87 7.29
CA ARG A 32 5.68 13.64 6.05
C ARG A 32 6.71 13.22 5.01
N SER A 33 7.98 13.10 5.39
CA SER A 33 9.05 12.66 4.47
C SER A 33 8.77 11.26 3.88
N ARG A 34 8.32 10.31 4.71
CA ARG A 34 7.95 8.95 4.28
C ARG A 34 6.73 8.94 3.35
N VAL A 35 5.69 9.69 3.71
CA VAL A 35 4.49 9.87 2.87
C VAL A 35 4.87 10.45 1.51
N GLU A 36 5.63 11.54 1.49
CA GLU A 36 6.06 12.18 0.25
C GLU A 36 6.88 11.26 -0.65
N HIS A 37 7.75 10.42 -0.07
CA HIS A 37 8.49 9.42 -0.83
C HIS A 37 7.53 8.47 -1.56
N HIS A 38 6.60 7.83 -0.86
CA HIS A 38 5.66 6.90 -1.49
C HIS A 38 4.73 7.58 -2.49
N LEU A 39 4.31 8.82 -2.24
CA LEU A 39 3.50 9.57 -3.20
C LEU A 39 4.27 9.90 -4.48
N ARG A 40 5.57 10.21 -4.40
CA ARG A 40 6.41 10.41 -5.60
C ARG A 40 6.56 9.13 -6.43
N GLU A 41 6.76 7.98 -5.77
CA GLU A 41 6.84 6.69 -6.46
C GLU A 41 5.50 6.30 -7.10
N ALA A 42 4.40 6.47 -6.37
CA ALA A 42 3.05 6.24 -6.88
C ALA A 42 2.74 7.13 -8.08
N GLU A 43 3.12 8.41 -8.05
CA GLU A 43 2.90 9.34 -9.15
C GLU A 43 3.70 8.95 -10.41
N GLN A 44 4.96 8.51 -10.26
CA GLN A 44 5.76 8.01 -11.39
C GLN A 44 5.10 6.80 -12.06
N LEU A 45 4.64 5.84 -11.26
CA LEU A 45 3.92 4.66 -11.74
C LEU A 45 2.60 5.06 -12.41
N ALA A 46 1.83 5.96 -11.81
CA ALA A 46 0.56 6.41 -12.37
C ALA A 46 0.75 7.03 -13.77
N ARG A 47 1.77 7.87 -13.97
CA ARG A 47 2.08 8.46 -15.29
C ARG A 47 2.47 7.40 -16.33
N HIS A 48 3.25 6.39 -15.94
CA HIS A 48 3.58 5.27 -16.82
C HIS A 48 2.31 4.53 -17.29
N LEU A 49 1.40 4.23 -16.37
CA LEU A 49 0.16 3.53 -16.67
C LEU A 49 -0.81 4.38 -17.50
N GLU A 50 -0.85 5.70 -17.30
CA GLU A 50 -1.55 6.63 -18.20
C GLU A 50 -1.03 6.54 -19.63
N GLY A 51 0.30 6.47 -19.81
CA GLY A 51 0.91 6.29 -21.11
C GLY A 51 0.41 5.04 -21.82
N ILE A 52 0.30 3.93 -21.08
CA ILE A 52 -0.26 2.67 -21.62
C ILE A 52 -1.73 2.84 -21.97
N LEU A 53 -2.53 3.48 -21.11
CA LEU A 53 -3.95 3.74 -21.37
C LEU A 53 -4.17 4.60 -22.62
N ALA A 54 -3.27 5.52 -22.94
CA ALA A 54 -3.36 6.39 -24.11
C ALA A 54 -2.82 5.75 -25.41
N ALA A 55 -1.86 4.82 -25.32
CA ALA A 55 -1.19 4.24 -26.49
C ALA A 55 -2.04 3.21 -27.27
N ALA A 56 -1.67 2.87 -28.50
CA ALA A 56 -2.22 1.69 -29.18
C ALA A 56 -1.78 0.39 -28.48
N CYS A 57 -2.47 -0.73 -28.75
CA CYS A 57 -2.05 -2.03 -28.21
C CYS A 57 -0.65 -2.38 -28.74
N PRO A 58 0.33 -2.67 -27.85
CA PRO A 58 1.64 -3.12 -28.28
C PRO A 58 1.52 -4.47 -28.98
N GLN A 59 2.32 -4.67 -30.02
CA GLN A 59 2.40 -5.90 -30.80
C GLN A 59 3.72 -6.59 -30.49
N PHE A 60 3.67 -7.89 -30.24
CA PHE A 60 4.83 -8.72 -29.95
C PHE A 60 4.92 -9.86 -30.95
N GLU A 61 6.14 -10.31 -31.26
CA GLU A 61 6.38 -11.42 -32.19
C GLU A 61 5.86 -12.75 -31.61
N THR A 62 5.85 -12.88 -30.28
CA THR A 62 5.41 -14.09 -29.60
C THR A 62 4.46 -13.81 -28.43
N ALA A 63 3.52 -14.74 -28.21
CA ALA A 63 2.64 -14.73 -27.03
C ALA A 63 3.41 -14.73 -25.70
N ARG A 64 4.65 -15.25 -25.69
CA ARG A 64 5.52 -15.27 -24.51
C ARG A 64 6.03 -13.88 -24.15
N GLU A 65 6.40 -13.08 -25.14
CA GLU A 65 6.86 -11.69 -24.93
C GLU A 65 5.73 -10.82 -24.43
N TRP A 66 4.56 -10.94 -25.06
CA TRP A 66 3.34 -10.29 -24.57
C TRP A 66 3.03 -10.66 -23.12
N ARG A 67 3.11 -11.95 -22.75
CA ARG A 67 2.89 -12.39 -21.37
C ARG A 67 3.90 -11.80 -20.38
N ARG A 68 5.16 -11.65 -20.78
CA ARG A 68 6.19 -10.99 -19.97
C ARG A 68 5.87 -9.52 -19.77
N TYR A 69 5.51 -8.82 -20.85
CA TYR A 69 5.09 -7.43 -20.80
C TYR A 69 3.88 -7.25 -19.87
N PHE A 70 2.80 -8.01 -20.12
CA PHE A 70 1.59 -8.01 -19.32
C PHE A 70 1.88 -8.23 -17.83
N ASN A 71 2.67 -9.25 -17.49
CA ASN A 71 3.02 -9.53 -16.11
C ASN A 71 3.79 -8.38 -15.47
N GLY A 72 4.72 -7.75 -16.21
CA GLY A 72 5.46 -6.58 -15.74
C GLY A 72 4.58 -5.35 -15.53
N GLU A 73 3.51 -5.18 -16.32
CA GLU A 73 2.54 -4.09 -16.10
C GLU A 73 1.64 -4.37 -14.90
N VAL A 74 1.23 -5.61 -14.70
CA VAL A 74 0.52 -6.02 -13.47
C VAL A 74 1.41 -5.82 -12.23
N ASP A 75 2.71 -6.12 -12.30
CA ASP A 75 3.66 -5.89 -11.21
C ASP A 75 3.79 -4.41 -10.86
N ARG A 76 3.75 -3.53 -11.86
CA ARG A 76 3.75 -2.07 -11.66
C ARG A 76 2.45 -1.60 -11.02
N VAL A 77 1.30 -2.16 -11.40
CA VAL A 77 0.01 -1.91 -10.73
C VAL A 77 0.07 -2.31 -9.25
N VAL A 78 0.59 -3.51 -8.95
CA VAL A 78 0.77 -3.97 -7.56
C VAL A 78 1.65 -3.00 -6.78
N THR A 79 2.76 -2.54 -7.39
CA THR A 79 3.69 -1.60 -6.75
C THR A 79 3.06 -0.22 -6.52
N LEU A 80 2.25 0.27 -7.46
CA LEU A 80 1.48 1.51 -7.30
C LEU A 80 0.55 1.43 -6.09
N LEU A 81 -0.24 0.35 -6.03
CA LEU A 81 -1.20 0.14 -4.94
C LEU A 81 -0.48 -0.01 -3.59
N ALA A 82 0.64 -0.72 -3.56
CA ALA A 82 1.47 -0.86 -2.37
C ALA A 82 1.97 0.50 -1.85
N HIS A 83 2.47 1.39 -2.73
CA HIS A 83 2.87 2.74 -2.33
C HIS A 83 1.71 3.59 -1.81
N LEU A 84 0.53 3.51 -2.43
CA LEU A 84 -0.65 4.25 -1.96
C LEU A 84 -1.13 3.77 -0.58
N GLU A 85 -1.14 2.46 -0.34
CA GLU A 85 -1.52 1.90 0.96
C GLU A 85 -0.44 2.19 2.01
N GLN A 86 0.84 2.17 1.66
CA GLN A 86 1.92 2.53 2.57
C GLN A 86 1.93 4.01 2.93
N ALA A 87 1.71 4.91 1.95
CA ALA A 87 1.55 6.33 2.22
C ALA A 87 0.41 6.59 3.23
N TRP A 88 -0.71 5.88 3.08
CA TRP A 88 -1.81 5.98 4.05
C TRP A 88 -1.47 5.36 5.41
N ALA A 89 -0.72 4.25 5.44
CA ALA A 89 -0.26 3.63 6.67
C ALA A 89 0.66 4.59 7.46
N GLU A 90 1.67 5.18 6.81
CA GLU A 90 2.58 6.15 7.41
C GLU A 90 1.85 7.41 7.88
N ALA A 91 0.90 7.94 7.10
CA ALA A 91 0.13 9.11 7.49
C ALA A 91 -0.73 8.90 8.75
N LYS A 92 -1.16 7.66 9.03
CA LYS A 92 -1.89 7.33 10.26
C LYS A 92 -0.97 7.25 11.50
N THR A 93 0.34 7.28 11.32
CA THR A 93 1.31 7.26 12.44
C THR A 93 1.53 8.64 13.06
N THR A 94 0.84 9.69 12.58
CA THR A 94 0.95 11.05 13.10
C THR A 94 -0.44 11.68 13.29
N PRO A 95 -0.63 12.55 14.29
CA PRO A 95 -1.88 13.30 14.45
C PRO A 95 -2.03 14.47 13.46
N ASP A 96 -1.01 14.77 12.62
CA ASP A 96 -1.06 15.85 11.63
C ASP A 96 -2.10 15.59 10.51
N ASP A 97 -3.16 16.39 10.51
CA ASP A 97 -4.26 16.33 9.54
C ASP A 97 -3.84 16.63 8.10
N ASP A 98 -2.84 17.49 7.91
CA ASP A 98 -2.35 17.86 6.59
C ASP A 98 -1.62 16.69 5.96
N VAL A 99 -0.81 15.96 6.74
CA VAL A 99 -0.17 14.71 6.30
C VAL A 99 -1.21 13.66 5.90
N ARG A 100 -2.29 13.50 6.69
CA ARG A 100 -3.39 12.58 6.34
C ARG A 100 -4.13 13.01 5.08
N ARG A 101 -4.39 14.30 4.90
CA ARG A 101 -5.07 14.84 3.71
C ARG A 101 -4.21 14.63 2.46
N ALA A 102 -2.91 14.90 2.56
CA ALA A 102 -1.95 14.69 1.48
C ALA A 102 -1.88 13.23 1.03
N ALA A 103 -1.89 12.27 1.97
CA ALA A 103 -1.90 10.84 1.65
C ALA A 103 -3.25 10.33 1.09
N LYS A 104 -4.37 10.97 1.46
CA LYS A 104 -5.72 10.52 1.07
C LYS A 104 -6.04 10.81 -0.39
N ALA A 105 -5.78 12.03 -0.87
CA ALA A 105 -6.19 12.44 -2.22
C ALA A 105 -5.60 11.59 -3.36
N PRO A 106 -4.32 11.16 -3.32
CA PRO A 106 -3.72 10.29 -4.33
C PRO A 106 -4.33 8.88 -4.40
N ARG A 107 -5.11 8.43 -3.40
CA ARG A 107 -5.78 7.12 -3.46
C ARG A 107 -6.80 7.00 -4.58
N ARG A 108 -7.26 8.12 -5.16
CA ARG A 108 -8.07 8.12 -6.40
C ARG A 108 -7.37 7.45 -7.57
N GLN A 109 -6.03 7.39 -7.57
CA GLN A 109 -5.26 6.70 -8.60
C GLN A 109 -5.62 5.20 -8.73
N ARG A 110 -6.19 4.60 -7.67
CA ARG A 110 -6.72 3.23 -7.71
C ARG A 110 -7.84 3.05 -8.75
N GLU A 111 -8.59 4.10 -9.05
CA GLU A 111 -9.69 4.07 -10.02
C GLU A 111 -9.19 3.88 -11.47
N ARG A 112 -7.90 4.10 -11.72
CA ARG A 112 -7.27 3.88 -13.03
C ARG A 112 -6.88 2.43 -13.29
N VAL A 113 -6.84 1.62 -12.24
CA VAL A 113 -6.39 0.23 -12.33
C VAL A 113 -7.39 -0.64 -13.10
N PRO A 114 -8.72 -0.59 -12.88
CA PRO A 114 -9.68 -1.34 -13.68
C PRO A 114 -9.59 -1.11 -15.20
N PRO A 115 -9.67 0.14 -15.73
CA PRO A 115 -9.61 0.36 -17.17
C PRO A 115 -8.27 -0.06 -17.78
N LEU A 116 -7.17 0.01 -17.02
CA LEU A 116 -5.87 -0.48 -17.49
C LEU A 116 -5.88 -2.00 -17.67
N ILE A 117 -6.37 -2.75 -16.68
CA ILE A 117 -6.40 -4.22 -16.76
C ILE A 117 -7.33 -4.69 -17.86
N GLU A 118 -8.49 -4.04 -18.04
CA GLU A 118 -9.40 -4.30 -19.14
C GLU A 118 -8.74 -4.06 -20.50
N LYS A 119 -8.05 -2.93 -20.66
CA LYS A 119 -7.30 -2.62 -21.89
C LYS A 119 -6.23 -3.67 -22.17
N LEU A 120 -5.41 -4.00 -21.17
CA LEU A 120 -4.35 -4.99 -21.33
C LEU A 120 -4.94 -6.35 -21.71
N GLN A 121 -6.08 -6.75 -21.13
CA GLN A 121 -6.75 -7.98 -21.54
C GLN A 121 -7.27 -7.90 -22.98
N ALA A 122 -7.87 -6.78 -23.41
CA ALA A 122 -8.32 -6.60 -24.78
C ALA A 122 -7.17 -6.66 -25.81
N CYS A 123 -5.98 -6.17 -25.45
CA CYS A 123 -4.79 -6.27 -26.30
C CYS A 123 -4.23 -7.70 -26.42
N ALA A 124 -4.68 -8.64 -25.56
CA ALA A 124 -4.15 -10.00 -25.53
C ALA A 124 -4.55 -10.83 -26.76
N ASP A 125 -5.73 -10.57 -27.33
CA ASP A 125 -6.25 -11.26 -28.52
C ASP A 125 -5.32 -11.08 -29.72
N GLY A 126 -4.85 -9.85 -29.97
CA GLY A 126 -3.88 -9.55 -31.03
C GLY A 126 -2.48 -10.13 -30.80
N ASN A 127 -2.19 -10.59 -29.59
CA ASN A 127 -0.90 -11.14 -29.20
C ASN A 127 -0.93 -12.66 -28.94
N GLY A 128 -2.02 -13.34 -29.28
CA GLY A 128 -2.12 -14.81 -29.19
C GLY A 128 -2.07 -15.37 -27.77
N SER A 129 -2.49 -14.60 -26.76
CA SER A 129 -2.55 -15.04 -25.36
C SER A 129 -3.89 -14.68 -24.73
N GLY A 130 -4.35 -15.49 -23.78
CA GLY A 130 -5.56 -15.20 -23.00
C GLY A 130 -5.25 -15.00 -21.52
N PHE A 131 -6.02 -14.15 -20.87
CA PHE A 131 -6.08 -13.97 -19.40
C PHE A 131 -7.53 -13.77 -18.97
N THR A 132 -7.80 -13.97 -17.69
CA THR A 132 -9.12 -13.70 -17.12
C THR A 132 -9.03 -12.57 -16.09
N LEU A 133 -9.91 -11.56 -16.20
CA LEU A 133 -10.00 -10.46 -15.22
C LEU A 133 -10.02 -10.98 -13.78
N PRO A 134 -10.82 -12.01 -13.41
CA PRO A 134 -10.83 -12.54 -12.04
C PRO A 134 -9.50 -13.18 -11.61
N GLY A 135 -8.72 -13.72 -12.54
CA GLY A 135 -7.37 -14.23 -12.25
C GLY A 135 -6.39 -13.11 -11.93
N VAL A 136 -6.45 -12.03 -12.70
CA VAL A 136 -5.59 -10.85 -12.51
C VAL A 136 -5.94 -10.13 -11.21
N TRP A 137 -7.22 -9.97 -10.88
CA TRP A 137 -7.62 -9.33 -9.62
C TRP A 137 -7.18 -10.11 -8.40
N ARG A 138 -7.39 -11.43 -8.37
CA ARG A 138 -6.90 -12.28 -7.27
C ARG A 138 -5.39 -12.22 -7.10
N ARG A 139 -4.65 -12.03 -8.21
CA ARG A 139 -3.21 -11.82 -8.17
C ARG A 139 -2.88 -10.51 -7.48
N ILE A 140 -3.50 -9.41 -7.89
CA ILE A 140 -3.27 -8.08 -7.33
C ILE A 140 -3.62 -8.06 -5.83
N GLU A 141 -4.77 -8.58 -5.44
CA GLU A 141 -5.22 -8.65 -4.04
C GLU A 141 -4.23 -9.40 -3.14
N ARG A 142 -3.66 -10.50 -3.64
CA ARG A 142 -2.66 -11.29 -2.92
C ARG A 142 -1.31 -10.59 -2.82
N GLU A 143 -0.87 -9.96 -3.90
CA GLU A 143 0.50 -9.44 -4.01
C GLU A 143 0.67 -8.03 -3.42
N VAL A 144 -0.39 -7.21 -3.34
CA VAL A 144 -0.30 -5.84 -2.80
C VAL A 144 0.18 -5.82 -1.34
N PRO A 145 -0.37 -6.60 -0.39
CA PRO A 145 0.10 -6.60 1.00
C PRO A 145 1.55 -7.05 1.13
N GLN A 146 1.94 -8.06 0.34
CA GLN A 146 3.32 -8.52 0.31
C GLN A 146 4.24 -7.41 -0.20
N ARG A 147 3.93 -6.82 -1.36
CA ARG A 147 4.73 -5.75 -1.94
C ARG A 147 4.80 -4.52 -1.03
N GLN A 148 3.74 -4.22 -0.30
CA GLN A 148 3.72 -3.15 0.70
C GLN A 148 4.78 -3.36 1.79
N SER A 149 5.06 -4.61 2.19
CA SER A 149 6.12 -4.92 3.16
C SER A 149 7.53 -4.89 2.58
N GLU A 150 7.67 -4.97 1.25
CA GLU A 150 8.95 -5.04 0.54
C GLU A 150 9.45 -3.65 0.08
N ILE A 151 8.56 -2.69 -0.13
CA ILE A 151 8.96 -1.36 -0.60
C ILE A 151 9.78 -0.62 0.46
N ALA A 152 10.92 -0.08 0.02
CA ALA A 152 11.85 0.60 0.91
C ALA A 152 11.26 1.91 1.45
N LEU A 153 11.65 2.24 2.67
CA LEU A 153 11.45 3.57 3.25
C LEU A 153 12.64 4.47 2.91
N PRO A 154 12.46 5.79 2.83
CA PRO A 154 13.58 6.70 2.76
C PRO A 154 14.41 6.58 4.05
N PRO A 155 15.75 6.76 3.99
CA PRO A 155 16.58 6.77 5.18
C PRO A 155 16.10 7.85 6.16
N GLU A 156 16.12 7.53 7.46
CA GLU A 156 15.84 8.51 8.50
C GLU A 156 16.90 9.61 8.44
N ARG A 157 16.47 10.88 8.28
CA ARG A 157 17.41 11.99 8.41
C ARG A 157 17.81 12.08 9.87
N SER A 158 19.08 11.85 10.18
CA SER A 158 19.62 12.14 11.51
C SER A 158 19.39 13.62 11.83
N PRO A 159 18.93 13.97 13.05
CA PRO A 159 18.86 15.36 13.45
C PRO A 159 20.29 15.92 13.51
N GLU A 160 20.55 17.00 12.76
CA GLU A 160 21.73 17.86 12.92
C GLU A 160 21.58 18.76 14.16
#